data_AF-A0A367IXC0-F1
#
_entry.id   AF-A0A367IXC0-F1
#
_cell.length_a   1.000
_cell.length_b   1.000
_cell.length_c   1.000
_cell.angle_alpha   90.00
_cell.angle_beta   90.00
_cell.angle_gamma   90.00
#
_symmetry.space_group_name_H-M   'P 1'
#
loop_
_entity.id
_entity.type
_entity.pdbx_description
1 polymer ?
#
loop_
_entity_poly.entity_id
_entity_poly.type
_entity_poly.pdbx_seq_one_letter_code
_entity_poly.pdbx_strand_id
1 'polypeptide(L)'
;MRITLFLFFICITTIATIIALPVTTTTSSIEEELLETLDDIEEPSFGVQVDTLSQLIATHLHFDHLDAVIGHTDKEIAMQFRHHIQITIQPTTNTKTNHVQFTLQQLPSIDIMDLEILKSQIFAAIQAHTEGILPLTWDKLADKLSRQAIEQHVRQLLLTTCPSEEQDVISSQCLNDNAVKLNQDLEQYVMAHLDRVFEALDQYALPDLLQHTAEDLKGILKYFNSVFLSSENRQFVLQVIPWNDDIHHFKSKLLEIASLPSTGEDKSHSTSFFIEFADMARV
;
A
#
# COMPACT_ATOMS: atom_id res chain seq x y z
N MET A 1 -52.29 42.76 -6.09
CA MET A 1 -52.44 41.30 -5.88
C MET A 1 -51.03 40.73 -5.84
N ARG A 2 -50.43 40.75 -4.64
CA ARG A 2 -50.06 39.57 -3.84
C ARG A 2 -48.90 38.82 -4.49
N ILE A 3 -47.65 39.15 -4.14
CA ILE A 3 -46.92 38.60 -2.98
C ILE A 3 -46.91 37.08 -3.07
N THR A 4 -45.82 36.51 -3.59
CA THR A 4 -45.37 35.12 -3.37
C THR A 4 -44.02 34.92 -4.05
N LEU A 5 -43.00 35.62 -3.56
CA LEU A 5 -41.59 35.27 -3.79
C LEU A 5 -40.79 35.61 -2.53
N PHE A 6 -41.23 35.04 -1.40
CA PHE A 6 -40.62 35.23 -0.08
C PHE A 6 -40.97 34.03 0.82
N LEU A 7 -40.74 32.81 0.34
CA LEU A 7 -41.00 31.58 1.09
C LEU A 7 -39.97 30.51 0.72
N PHE A 8 -38.72 30.71 1.09
CA PHE A 8 -37.80 29.60 1.40
C PHE A 8 -36.54 30.06 2.19
N PHE A 9 -36.72 31.01 3.12
CA PHE A 9 -35.63 31.45 4.01
C PHE A 9 -36.10 31.74 5.45
N ILE A 10 -37.15 31.06 5.90
CA ILE A 10 -37.60 31.12 7.29
C ILE A 10 -38.02 29.72 7.71
N CYS A 11 -37.08 28.98 8.29
CA CYS A 11 -37.32 27.93 9.27
C CYS A 11 -35.95 27.39 9.70
N ILE A 12 -35.39 27.98 10.75
CA ILE A 12 -34.65 27.36 11.86
C ILE A 12 -34.23 28.55 12.75
N THR A 13 -35.21 29.08 13.47
CA THR A 13 -34.99 29.90 14.67
C THR A 13 -35.66 29.16 15.81
N THR A 14 -34.92 28.25 16.42
CA THR A 14 -35.24 27.69 17.74
C THR A 14 -33.98 27.77 18.58
N ILE A 15 -33.70 28.97 19.08
CA ILE A 15 -32.83 29.16 20.23
C ILE A 15 -33.66 28.68 21.43
N ALA A 16 -33.42 27.45 21.88
CA ALA A 16 -33.93 26.98 23.15
C ALA A 16 -33.17 27.73 24.26
N THR A 17 -33.86 28.66 24.91
CA THR A 17 -33.43 29.28 26.16
C THR A 17 -33.46 28.22 27.26
N ILE A 18 -32.29 27.70 27.66
CA ILE A 18 -32.17 26.96 28.92
C ILE A 18 -32.00 27.99 30.03
N ILE A 19 -33.04 28.08 30.86
CA ILE A 19 -33.05 28.84 32.10
C ILE A 19 -32.13 28.11 33.08
N ALA A 20 -31.02 28.75 33.47
CA ALA A 20 -30.18 28.27 34.55
C ALA A 20 -30.94 28.39 35.88
N LEU A 21 -31.19 27.27 36.55
CA LEU A 21 -31.59 27.26 37.96
C LEU A 21 -30.35 27.44 38.85
N PRO A 22 -30.43 28.19 39.96
CA PRO A 22 -29.31 28.33 40.88
C PRO A 22 -29.11 27.03 41.66
N VAL A 23 -27.95 26.40 41.49
CA VAL A 23 -27.51 25.32 42.38
C VAL A 23 -27.20 25.95 43.73
N THR A 24 -27.97 25.57 44.74
CA THR A 24 -27.74 25.95 46.13
C THR A 24 -26.53 25.16 46.61
N THR A 25 -25.44 25.84 46.91
CA THR A 25 -24.28 25.25 47.59
C THR A 25 -24.68 24.86 49.01
N THR A 26 -24.85 23.56 49.24
CA THR A 26 -24.81 22.98 50.59
C THR A 26 -23.73 21.92 50.60
N THR A 27 -22.48 22.40 50.67
CA THR A 27 -21.34 21.61 51.17
C THR A 27 -21.66 21.15 52.59
N SER A 28 -21.85 19.85 52.76
CA SER A 28 -21.87 19.17 54.06
C SER A 28 -21.46 17.72 53.89
N SER A 29 -20.15 17.51 53.72
CA SER A 29 -19.36 16.45 54.37
C SER A 29 -19.73 14.97 54.13
N ILE A 30 -20.16 14.57 52.93
CA ILE A 30 -20.32 13.13 52.60
C ILE A 30 -19.53 12.72 51.33
N GLU A 31 -18.98 13.66 50.56
CA GLU A 31 -18.32 13.36 49.26
C GLU A 31 -16.83 12.96 49.35
N GLU A 32 -16.20 13.01 50.52
CA GLU A 32 -14.77 12.67 50.66
C GLU A 32 -14.52 11.17 50.93
N GLU A 33 -15.54 10.38 51.28
CA GLU A 33 -15.39 8.93 51.53
C GLU A 33 -15.87 8.07 50.35
N LEU A 34 -16.48 8.66 49.31
CA LEU A 34 -16.95 7.94 48.12
C LEU A 34 -16.02 8.11 46.89
N LEU A 35 -15.00 8.96 46.99
CA LEU A 35 -14.09 9.28 45.87
C LEU A 35 -12.81 8.41 45.84
N GLU A 36 -12.60 7.55 46.85
CA GLU A 36 -11.50 6.56 46.88
C GLU A 36 -11.88 5.17 46.32
N THR A 37 -13.08 5.02 45.72
CA THR A 37 -13.54 3.73 45.17
C THR A 37 -13.86 3.73 43.67
N LEU A 38 -13.46 4.78 42.94
CA LEU A 38 -13.73 4.90 41.49
C LEU A 38 -12.52 4.65 40.59
N ASP A 39 -11.40 4.13 41.11
CA ASP A 39 -10.17 3.95 40.35
C ASP A 39 -9.94 2.52 39.81
N ASP A 40 -10.92 1.61 39.94
CA ASP A 40 -10.89 0.28 39.31
C ASP A 40 -12.30 -0.16 38.89
N ILE A 41 -12.92 0.56 37.94
CA ILE A 41 -13.97 -0.07 37.13
C ILE A 41 -13.24 -0.92 36.09
N GLU A 42 -12.76 -2.10 36.51
CA GLU A 42 -12.41 -3.16 35.56
C GLU A 42 -13.64 -3.36 34.67
N GLU A 43 -13.51 -3.10 33.36
CA GLU A 43 -14.57 -3.47 32.44
C GLU A 43 -14.85 -4.97 32.62
N PRO A 44 -16.11 -5.38 32.82
CA PRO A 44 -16.41 -6.76 33.10
C PRO A 44 -15.94 -7.62 31.92
N SER A 45 -15.02 -8.56 32.19
CA SER A 45 -14.55 -9.53 31.20
C SER A 45 -15.74 -10.15 30.48
N PHE A 46 -15.69 -10.14 29.15
CA PHE A 46 -16.72 -10.67 28.28
C PHE A 46 -16.15 -11.74 27.34
N GLY A 47 -17.04 -12.58 26.80
CA GLY A 47 -16.68 -13.55 25.78
C GLY A 47 -16.49 -12.87 24.43
N VAL A 48 -15.50 -13.33 23.68
CA VAL A 48 -15.18 -12.81 22.34
C VAL A 48 -15.17 -13.96 21.36
N GLN A 49 -15.95 -13.85 20.29
CA GLN A 49 -15.99 -14.85 19.22
C GLN A 49 -14.70 -14.78 18.40
N VAL A 50 -13.91 -15.86 18.43
CA VAL A 50 -12.60 -15.92 17.76
C VAL A 50 -12.71 -15.73 16.26
N ASP A 51 -13.69 -16.37 15.61
CA ASP A 51 -13.85 -16.26 14.16
C ASP A 51 -14.13 -14.81 13.73
N THR A 52 -15.06 -14.12 14.42
CA THR A 52 -15.38 -12.72 14.15
C THR A 52 -14.17 -11.80 14.38
N LEU A 53 -13.47 -11.98 15.51
CA LEU A 53 -12.26 -11.20 15.80
C LEU A 53 -11.18 -11.43 14.74
N SER A 54 -10.93 -12.68 14.34
CA SER A 54 -9.93 -13.01 13.34
C SER A 54 -10.24 -12.40 11.97
N GLN A 55 -11.52 -12.36 11.59
CA GLN A 55 -11.97 -11.74 10.35
C GLN A 55 -11.79 -10.22 10.38
N LEU A 56 -12.10 -9.56 11.50
CA LEU A 56 -11.92 -8.11 11.66
C LEU A 56 -10.45 -7.73 11.55
N ILE A 57 -9.58 -8.43 12.28
CA ILE A 57 -8.13 -8.20 12.25
C ILE A 57 -7.56 -8.44 10.86
N ALA A 58 -7.91 -9.56 10.23
CA ALA A 58 -7.42 -9.88 8.88
C ALA A 58 -7.87 -8.85 7.85
N THR A 59 -9.10 -8.34 7.97
CA THR A 59 -9.65 -7.31 7.10
C THR A 59 -8.89 -5.99 7.29
N HIS A 60 -8.70 -5.55 8.53
CA HIS A 60 -7.94 -4.33 8.85
C HIS A 60 -6.50 -4.42 8.33
N LEU A 61 -5.79 -5.52 8.63
CA LEU A 61 -4.42 -5.71 8.19
C LEU A 61 -4.30 -5.71 6.66
N HIS A 62 -5.26 -6.33 5.97
CA HIS A 62 -5.22 -6.40 4.52
C HIS A 62 -5.46 -5.03 3.87
N PHE A 63 -6.54 -4.33 4.22
CA PHE A 63 -6.93 -3.10 3.53
C PHE A 63 -6.17 -1.86 4.00
N ASP A 64 -5.87 -1.75 5.30
CA ASP A 64 -5.28 -0.52 5.84
C ASP A 64 -3.74 -0.54 5.78
N HIS A 65 -3.15 -1.74 5.69
CA HIS A 65 -1.69 -1.91 5.69
C HIS A 65 -1.19 -2.58 4.41
N LEU A 66 -1.60 -3.81 4.10
CA LEU A 66 -1.02 -4.56 2.98
C LEU A 66 -1.31 -3.93 1.62
N ASP A 67 -2.53 -3.43 1.37
CA ASP A 67 -2.86 -2.75 0.11
C ASP A 67 -1.98 -1.51 -0.13
N ALA A 68 -1.66 -0.76 0.93
CA ALA A 68 -0.75 0.37 0.84
C ALA A 68 0.68 -0.08 0.53
N VAL A 69 1.16 -1.15 1.16
CA VAL A 69 2.47 -1.74 0.88
C VAL A 69 2.57 -2.22 -0.56
N ILE A 70 1.54 -2.90 -1.08
CA ILE A 70 1.46 -3.36 -2.47
C ILE A 70 1.53 -2.17 -3.42
N GLY A 71 0.67 -1.16 -3.22
CA GLY A 71 0.63 0.02 -4.08
C GLY A 71 1.95 0.81 -4.11
N HIS A 72 2.62 0.95 -2.95
CA HIS A 72 3.93 1.58 -2.90
C HIS A 72 5.02 0.73 -3.57
N THR A 73 4.98 -0.59 -3.37
CA THR A 73 5.91 -1.53 -4.01
C THR A 73 5.79 -1.47 -5.53
N ASP A 74 4.57 -1.48 -6.06
CA ASP A 74 4.32 -1.43 -7.50
C ASP A 74 4.88 -0.15 -8.13
N LYS A 75 4.65 0.99 -7.48
CA LYS A 75 5.16 2.29 -7.93
C LYS A 75 6.68 2.31 -7.95
N GLU A 76 7.33 1.75 -6.94
CA GLU A 76 8.79 1.69 -6.83
C GLU A 76 9.40 0.77 -7.88
N ILE A 77 8.79 -0.39 -8.13
CA ILE A 77 9.18 -1.30 -9.21
C ILE A 77 9.06 -0.57 -10.56
N ALA A 78 7.95 0.10 -10.84
CA ALA A 78 7.75 0.84 -12.08
C ALA A 78 8.78 1.98 -12.26
N MET A 79 9.25 2.59 -11.17
CA MET A 79 10.36 3.55 -11.24
C MET A 79 11.70 2.87 -11.55
N GLN A 80 12.00 1.72 -10.94
CA GLN A 80 13.22 0.98 -11.25
C GLN A 80 13.22 0.45 -12.70
N PHE A 81 12.10 -0.06 -13.20
CA PHE A 81 11.99 -0.53 -14.59
C PHE A 81 12.37 0.56 -15.61
N ARG A 82 11.98 1.81 -15.34
CA ARG A 82 12.39 2.97 -16.17
C ARG A 82 13.89 3.24 -16.11
N HIS A 83 14.56 2.91 -15.02
CA HIS A 83 16.02 3.02 -14.92
C HIS A 83 16.73 1.93 -15.72
N HIS A 84 16.23 0.70 -15.66
CA HIS A 84 16.81 -0.46 -16.33
C HIS A 84 16.59 -0.46 -17.85
N ILE A 85 15.56 0.23 -18.35
CA ILE A 85 15.24 0.31 -19.77
C ILE A 85 15.61 1.69 -20.32
N GLN A 86 16.60 1.74 -21.21
CA GLN A 86 17.04 2.98 -21.85
C GLN A 86 16.87 2.89 -23.37
N ILE A 87 16.10 3.83 -23.93
CA ILE A 87 15.91 3.96 -25.38
C ILE A 87 16.63 5.23 -25.84
N THR A 88 17.65 5.05 -26.67
CA THR A 88 18.44 6.14 -27.25
C THR A 88 18.30 6.18 -28.76
N ILE A 89 18.42 7.36 -29.37
CA ILE A 89 18.41 7.53 -30.82
C ILE A 89 19.85 7.71 -31.25
N GLN A 90 20.37 6.81 -32.09
CA GLN A 90 21.76 6.83 -32.55
C GLN A 90 21.82 6.93 -34.08
N PRO A 91 22.87 7.56 -34.64
CA PRO A 91 23.11 7.52 -36.08
C PRO A 91 23.37 6.08 -36.54
N THR A 92 22.87 5.68 -37.70
CA THR A 92 23.16 4.34 -38.26
C THR A 92 24.56 4.22 -38.86
N THR A 93 25.29 5.33 -39.05
CA THR A 93 26.66 5.36 -39.57
C THR A 93 27.67 5.77 -38.49
N ASN A 94 28.53 4.83 -38.08
CA ASN A 94 29.71 5.10 -37.26
C ASN A 94 30.82 5.76 -38.11
N THR A 95 30.63 6.99 -38.56
CA THR A 95 31.73 7.78 -39.13
C THR A 95 32.58 8.33 -38.00
N LYS A 96 33.71 7.67 -37.73
CA LYS A 96 34.85 8.21 -36.95
C LYS A 96 35.42 9.42 -37.67
N THR A 97 34.74 10.57 -37.62
CA THR A 97 35.29 11.84 -38.12
C THR A 97 34.76 12.97 -37.25
N ASN A 98 35.65 13.43 -36.36
CA ASN A 98 35.78 14.77 -35.79
C ASN A 98 34.51 15.64 -35.75
N HIS A 99 34.06 15.93 -34.52
CA HIS A 99 33.34 17.14 -34.12
C HIS A 99 32.57 17.87 -35.23
N VAL A 100 31.42 17.34 -35.63
CA VAL A 100 30.39 18.15 -36.27
C VAL A 100 29.24 18.26 -35.31
N GLN A 101 29.18 19.42 -34.66
CA GLN A 101 28.04 19.90 -33.91
C GLN A 101 26.83 19.85 -34.86
N PHE A 102 25.91 18.92 -34.63
CA PHE A 102 24.74 18.70 -35.48
C PHE A 102 23.84 19.93 -35.40
N THR A 103 23.97 20.85 -36.36
CA THR A 103 23.02 21.94 -36.53
C THR A 103 21.76 21.40 -37.17
N LEU A 104 20.67 21.56 -36.42
CA LEU A 104 19.31 21.08 -36.60
C LEU A 104 18.57 21.80 -37.73
N GLN A 105 19.17 21.90 -38.91
CA GLN A 105 18.59 22.63 -40.04
C GLN A 105 18.57 21.76 -41.30
N GLN A 106 17.33 21.47 -41.70
CA GLN A 106 16.86 21.01 -43.02
C GLN A 106 16.95 19.50 -43.32
N LEU A 107 15.83 18.80 -43.09
CA LEU A 107 15.08 18.00 -44.07
C LEU A 107 13.73 17.58 -43.44
N PRO A 108 12.66 17.29 -44.22
CA PRO A 108 11.37 16.84 -43.69
C PRO A 108 11.45 15.35 -43.33
N SER A 109 12.26 15.06 -42.32
CA SER A 109 12.36 13.78 -41.62
C SER A 109 11.60 13.93 -40.31
N ILE A 110 10.95 12.87 -39.81
CA ILE A 110 10.14 12.86 -38.58
C ILE A 110 10.67 13.89 -37.55
N ASP A 111 9.81 14.83 -37.14
CA ASP A 111 10.23 15.91 -36.25
C ASP A 111 10.82 15.28 -34.97
N ILE A 112 11.87 15.88 -34.40
CA ILE A 112 12.45 15.39 -33.12
C ILE A 112 11.37 15.26 -32.05
N MET A 113 10.34 16.11 -32.14
CA MET A 113 9.11 16.02 -31.36
C MET A 113 8.39 14.67 -31.51
N ASP A 114 8.22 14.15 -32.72
CA ASP A 114 7.55 12.86 -32.96
C ASP A 114 8.35 11.68 -32.40
N LEU A 115 9.68 11.76 -32.44
CA LEU A 115 10.56 10.75 -31.83
C LEU A 115 10.47 10.76 -30.30
N GLU A 116 10.44 11.93 -29.68
CA GLU A 116 10.25 12.07 -28.23
C GLU A 116 8.84 11.67 -27.80
N ILE A 117 7.81 11.94 -28.62
CA ILE A 117 6.44 11.44 -28.40
C ILE A 117 6.42 9.91 -28.45
N LEU A 118 7.02 9.30 -29.47
CA LEU A 118 7.08 7.84 -29.59
C LEU A 118 7.81 7.22 -28.41
N LYS A 119 8.95 7.79 -28.01
CA LYS A 119 9.68 7.36 -26.80
C LYS A 119 8.81 7.47 -25.56
N SER A 120 8.09 8.58 -25.37
CA SER A 120 7.15 8.79 -24.27
C SER A 120 6.03 7.74 -24.27
N GLN A 121 5.43 7.45 -25.42
CA GLN A 121 4.39 6.44 -25.57
C GLN A 121 4.91 5.03 -25.24
N ILE A 122 6.14 4.70 -25.64
CA ILE A 122 6.77 3.42 -25.30
C ILE A 122 6.96 3.32 -23.77
N PHE A 123 7.45 4.37 -23.12
CA PHE A 123 7.60 4.36 -21.65
C PHE A 123 6.24 4.27 -20.93
N ALA A 124 5.21 4.95 -21.42
CA ALA A 124 3.87 4.83 -20.88
C ALA A 124 3.31 3.41 -21.03
N ALA A 125 3.57 2.74 -22.17
CA ALA A 125 3.17 1.36 -22.40
C ALA A 125 3.91 0.38 -21.48
N ILE A 126 5.23 0.56 -21.27
CA ILE A 126 6.01 -0.22 -20.31
C ILE A 126 5.40 -0.09 -18.91
N GLN A 127 5.15 1.15 -18.48
CA GLN A 127 4.58 1.40 -17.16
C GLN A 127 3.23 0.71 -16.99
N ALA A 128 2.32 0.87 -17.96
CA ALA A 128 1.00 0.22 -17.91
C ALA A 128 1.08 -1.32 -17.93
N HIS A 129 2.05 -1.87 -18.68
CA HIS A 129 2.29 -3.32 -18.72
C HIS A 129 2.80 -3.84 -17.37
N THR A 130 3.78 -3.17 -16.78
CA THR A 130 4.31 -3.49 -15.46
C THR A 130 3.22 -3.39 -14.39
N GLU A 131 2.48 -2.28 -14.33
CA GLU A 131 1.37 -2.08 -13.39
C GLU A 131 0.25 -3.11 -13.56
N GLY A 132 0.05 -3.67 -14.76
CA GLY A 132 -0.92 -4.74 -15.00
C GLY A 132 -0.47 -6.13 -14.54
N ILE A 133 0.84 -6.42 -14.54
CA ILE A 133 1.38 -7.75 -14.22
C ILE A 133 1.73 -7.90 -12.74
N LEU A 134 2.15 -6.82 -12.08
CA LEU A 134 2.59 -6.87 -10.70
C LEU A 134 1.52 -7.38 -9.72
N PRO A 135 0.23 -6.96 -9.81
CA PRO A 135 -0.82 -7.50 -8.94
C PRO A 135 -0.96 -9.03 -9.09
N LEU A 136 -0.90 -9.55 -10.33
CA LEU A 136 -0.99 -10.99 -10.59
C LEU A 136 0.25 -11.75 -10.09
N THR A 137 1.39 -11.08 -10.03
CA THR A 137 2.63 -11.63 -9.49
C THR A 137 2.58 -11.66 -7.97
N TRP A 138 2.07 -10.59 -7.36
CA TRP A 138 1.80 -10.51 -5.93
C TRP A 138 0.87 -11.62 -5.47
N ASP A 139 -0.28 -11.80 -6.13
CA ASP A 139 -1.26 -12.84 -5.80
C ASP A 139 -0.65 -14.26 -5.77
N LYS A 140 0.36 -14.51 -6.61
CA LYS A 140 1.07 -15.80 -6.65
C LYS A 140 2.10 -15.95 -5.55
N LEU A 141 2.84 -14.88 -5.24
CA LEU A 141 3.95 -14.91 -4.29
C LEU A 141 3.48 -14.74 -2.83
N ALA A 142 2.41 -13.99 -2.63
CA ALA A 142 1.92 -13.55 -1.33
C ALA A 142 0.71 -14.37 -0.84
N ASP A 143 0.59 -15.65 -1.22
CA ASP A 143 -0.53 -16.52 -0.83
C ASP A 143 -0.76 -16.54 0.70
N LYS A 144 0.33 -16.52 1.48
CA LYS A 144 0.33 -16.47 2.95
C LYS A 144 -0.05 -15.11 3.54
N LEU A 145 -0.02 -14.06 2.74
CA LEU A 145 -0.50 -12.72 3.11
C LEU A 145 -1.89 -12.43 2.55
N SER A 146 -2.54 -13.41 1.92
CA SER A 146 -3.96 -13.29 1.57
C SER A 146 -4.78 -13.12 2.85
N ARG A 147 -5.90 -12.39 2.74
CA ARG A 147 -6.83 -12.18 3.87
C ARG A 147 -7.21 -13.51 4.55
N GLN A 148 -7.45 -14.56 3.76
CA GLN A 148 -7.83 -15.88 4.26
C GLN A 148 -6.69 -16.54 5.04
N ALA A 149 -5.44 -16.43 4.58
CA ALA A 149 -4.29 -16.99 5.28
C ALA A 149 -4.03 -16.23 6.60
N ILE A 150 -4.17 -14.90 6.59
CA ILE A 150 -4.05 -14.07 7.78
C ILE A 150 -5.15 -14.41 8.79
N GLU A 151 -6.40 -14.52 8.36
CA GLU A 151 -7.54 -14.90 9.21
C GLU A 151 -7.28 -16.24 9.90
N GLN A 152 -6.86 -17.26 9.14
CA GLN A 152 -6.51 -18.57 9.69
C GLN A 152 -5.34 -18.49 10.68
N HIS A 153 -4.31 -17.71 10.38
CA HIS A 153 -3.16 -17.53 11.26
C HIS A 153 -3.56 -16.82 12.56
N VAL A 154 -4.33 -15.74 12.48
CA VAL A 154 -4.83 -14.99 13.64
C VAL A 154 -5.71 -15.90 14.50
N ARG A 155 -6.63 -16.66 13.90
CA ARG A 155 -7.46 -17.63 14.63
C ARG A 155 -6.60 -18.63 15.41
N GLN A 156 -5.56 -19.19 14.77
CA GLN A 156 -4.64 -20.10 15.44
C GLN A 156 -3.87 -19.41 16.58
N LEU A 157 -3.39 -18.19 16.35
CA LEU A 157 -2.64 -17.40 17.31
C LEU A 157 -3.49 -17.07 18.55
N LEU A 158 -4.74 -16.66 18.34
CA LEU A 158 -5.72 -16.39 19.39
C LEU A 158 -5.99 -17.63 20.24
N LEU A 159 -6.30 -18.77 19.62
CA LEU A 159 -6.60 -20.02 20.35
C LEU A 159 -5.38 -20.61 21.07
N THR A 160 -4.17 -20.37 20.55
CA THR A 160 -2.92 -20.84 21.18
C THR A 160 -2.55 -19.98 22.38
N THR A 161 -2.82 -18.67 22.32
CA THR A 161 -2.43 -17.71 23.36
C THR A 161 -3.51 -17.58 24.44
N CYS A 162 -4.77 -17.61 24.03
CA CYS A 162 -5.96 -17.60 24.88
C CYS A 162 -6.74 -18.90 24.65
N PRO A 163 -6.41 -19.99 25.35
CA PRO A 163 -7.11 -21.25 25.21
C PRO A 163 -8.60 -21.08 25.54
N SER A 164 -9.44 -21.61 24.65
CA SER A 164 -10.88 -21.60 24.81
C SER A 164 -11.35 -22.93 25.40
N GLU A 165 -12.17 -22.89 26.46
CA GLU A 165 -12.86 -24.07 27.00
C GLU A 165 -14.21 -24.32 26.30
N GLU A 166 -14.76 -23.31 25.63
CA GLU A 166 -16.07 -23.32 24.98
C GLU A 166 -15.96 -22.90 23.50
N GLN A 167 -16.32 -23.79 22.57
CA GLN A 167 -16.38 -23.60 21.10
C GLN A 167 -16.03 -22.19 20.57
N ASP A 168 -14.73 -21.92 20.39
CA ASP A 168 -14.19 -20.71 19.73
C ASP A 168 -14.58 -19.37 20.39
N VAL A 169 -14.81 -19.36 21.71
CA VAL A 169 -15.00 -18.14 22.53
C VAL A 169 -13.83 -17.96 23.51
N ILE A 170 -13.23 -16.77 23.54
CA ILE A 170 -12.12 -16.42 24.44
C ILE A 170 -12.48 -15.23 25.34
N SER A 171 -11.81 -15.07 26.48
CA SER A 171 -12.04 -13.94 27.38
C SER A 171 -11.36 -12.67 26.87
N SER A 172 -12.06 -11.53 26.92
CA SER A 172 -11.49 -10.22 26.64
C SER A 172 -10.34 -9.84 27.59
N GLN A 173 -10.35 -10.34 28.83
CA GLN A 173 -9.24 -10.16 29.77
C GLN A 173 -7.97 -10.83 29.25
N CYS A 174 -8.07 -12.06 28.73
CA CYS A 174 -6.91 -12.76 28.18
C CYS A 174 -6.30 -12.02 26.98
N LEU A 175 -7.16 -11.45 26.12
CA LEU A 175 -6.72 -10.62 25.01
C LEU A 175 -5.94 -9.39 25.49
N ASN A 176 -6.45 -8.70 26.51
CA ASN A 176 -5.79 -7.53 27.08
C ASN A 176 -4.41 -7.90 27.67
N ASP A 177 -4.36 -8.96 28.48
CA ASP A 177 -3.13 -9.45 29.11
C ASP A 177 -2.05 -9.87 28.10
N ASN A 178 -2.47 -10.30 26.90
CA ASN A 178 -1.58 -10.81 25.86
C ASN A 178 -1.49 -9.92 24.61
N ALA A 179 -2.11 -8.73 24.60
CA ALA A 179 -2.22 -7.89 23.39
C ALA A 179 -0.87 -7.58 22.75
N VAL A 180 0.14 -7.28 23.58
CA VAL A 180 1.52 -7.01 23.12
C VAL A 180 2.12 -8.24 22.42
N LYS A 181 1.96 -9.42 23.03
CA LYS A 181 2.51 -10.67 22.49
C LYS A 181 1.79 -11.06 21.20
N LEU A 182 0.46 -10.99 21.19
CA LEU A 182 -0.37 -11.26 20.01
C LEU A 182 0.04 -10.35 18.83
N ASN A 183 0.25 -9.06 19.10
CA ASN A 183 0.71 -8.14 18.08
C ASN A 183 2.13 -8.47 17.59
N GLN A 184 3.08 -8.74 18.49
CA GLN A 184 4.45 -9.10 18.10
C GLN A 184 4.49 -10.36 17.23
N ASP A 185 3.72 -11.40 17.60
CA ASP A 185 3.65 -12.65 16.85
C ASP A 185 3.00 -12.43 15.46
N LEU A 186 1.99 -11.56 15.36
CA LEU A 186 1.36 -11.19 14.08
C LEU A 186 2.30 -10.35 13.20
N GLU A 187 2.95 -9.33 13.76
CA GLU A 187 3.94 -8.52 13.05
C GLU A 187 5.09 -9.39 12.54
N GLN A 188 5.58 -10.32 13.36
CA GLN A 188 6.61 -11.28 12.96
C GLN A 188 6.13 -12.16 11.81
N TYR A 189 4.90 -12.64 11.84
CA TYR A 189 4.31 -13.41 10.75
C TYR A 189 4.27 -12.60 9.45
N VAL A 190 3.75 -11.36 9.50
CA VAL A 190 3.63 -10.50 8.33
C VAL A 190 5.00 -10.17 7.75
N MET A 191 5.93 -9.70 8.58
CA MET A 191 7.28 -9.32 8.15
C MET A 191 8.07 -10.50 7.58
N ALA A 192 7.97 -11.69 8.19
CA ALA A 192 8.64 -12.87 7.67
C ALA A 192 8.11 -13.30 6.29
N HIS A 193 6.83 -13.11 6.02
CA HIS A 193 6.26 -13.43 4.71
C HIS A 193 6.52 -12.33 3.69
N LEU A 194 6.48 -11.05 4.08
CA LEU A 194 6.90 -9.94 3.22
C LEU A 194 8.37 -10.06 2.79
N ASP A 195 9.26 -10.43 3.70
CA ASP A 195 10.67 -10.69 3.41
C ASP A 195 10.85 -11.74 2.30
N ARG A 196 10.11 -12.85 2.39
CA ARG A 196 10.11 -13.91 1.38
C ARG A 196 9.52 -13.46 0.05
N VAL A 197 8.41 -12.70 0.08
CA VAL A 197 7.76 -12.18 -1.13
C VAL A 197 8.69 -11.22 -1.86
N PHE A 198 9.29 -10.26 -1.14
CA PHE A 198 10.24 -9.31 -1.72
C PHE A 198 11.51 -9.98 -2.22
N GLU A 199 11.99 -11.00 -1.53
CA GLU A 199 13.10 -11.82 -2.03
C GLU A 199 12.75 -12.54 -3.34
N ALA A 200 11.57 -13.15 -3.41
CA ALA A 200 11.12 -13.84 -4.62
C ALA A 200 10.87 -12.87 -5.79
N LEU A 201 10.33 -11.68 -5.50
CA LEU A 201 10.19 -10.60 -6.47
C LEU A 201 11.55 -10.20 -7.01
N ASP A 202 12.49 -9.85 -6.15
CA ASP A 202 13.80 -9.31 -6.51
C ASP A 202 14.67 -10.33 -7.25
N GLN A 203 14.69 -11.59 -6.80
CA GLN A 203 15.55 -12.63 -7.38
C GLN A 203 15.00 -13.25 -8.66
N TYR A 204 13.68 -13.34 -8.82
CA TYR A 204 13.07 -14.13 -9.89
C TYR A 204 12.09 -13.33 -10.74
N ALA A 205 11.08 -12.71 -10.13
CA ALA A 205 9.97 -12.14 -10.89
C ALA A 205 10.36 -10.86 -11.64
N LEU A 206 11.10 -9.95 -11.01
CA LEU A 206 11.50 -8.68 -11.62
C LEU A 206 12.53 -8.86 -12.75
N PRO A 207 13.57 -9.72 -12.60
CA PRO A 207 14.43 -10.08 -13.71
C PRO A 207 13.69 -10.67 -14.91
N ASP A 208 12.76 -11.61 -14.68
CA ASP A 208 11.96 -12.25 -15.74
C ASP A 208 11.04 -11.24 -16.44
N LEU A 209 10.36 -10.39 -15.67
CA LEU A 209 9.52 -9.32 -16.20
C LEU A 209 10.32 -8.31 -17.01
N LEU A 210 11.52 -7.93 -16.56
CA LEU A 210 12.42 -7.03 -17.29
C LEU A 210 12.86 -7.66 -18.61
N GLN A 211 13.21 -8.95 -18.59
CA GLN A 211 13.62 -9.67 -19.80
C GLN A 211 12.49 -9.73 -20.84
N HIS A 212 11.29 -10.17 -20.44
CA HIS A 212 10.15 -10.23 -21.36
C HIS A 212 9.79 -8.84 -21.91
N THR A 213 9.79 -7.82 -21.05
CA THR A 213 9.55 -6.43 -21.47
C THR A 213 10.62 -5.98 -22.49
N ALA A 214 11.90 -6.30 -22.25
CA ALA A 214 12.98 -5.97 -23.16
C ALA A 214 12.85 -6.64 -24.53
N GLU A 215 12.43 -7.91 -24.56
CA GLU A 215 12.20 -8.66 -25.79
C GLU A 215 11.06 -8.05 -26.62
N ASP A 216 9.94 -7.71 -25.97
CA ASP A 216 8.80 -7.04 -26.60
C ASP A 216 9.21 -5.68 -27.18
N LEU A 217 9.94 -4.88 -26.41
CA LEU A 217 10.46 -3.59 -26.85
C LEU A 217 11.40 -3.71 -28.04
N LYS A 218 12.27 -4.72 -28.05
CA LYS A 218 13.17 -4.97 -29.18
C LYS A 218 12.39 -5.25 -30.45
N GLY A 219 11.28 -5.99 -30.35
CA GLY A 219 10.35 -6.22 -31.46
C GLY A 219 9.73 -4.93 -31.99
N ILE A 220 9.21 -4.08 -31.08
CA ILE A 220 8.61 -2.78 -31.40
C ILE A 220 9.65 -1.87 -32.08
N LEU A 221 10.83 -1.69 -31.47
CA LEU A 221 11.86 -0.82 -32.03
C LEU A 221 12.37 -1.31 -33.38
N LYS A 222 12.48 -2.63 -33.59
CA LYS A 222 12.84 -3.20 -34.90
C LYS A 222 11.82 -2.82 -35.97
N TYR A 223 10.52 -2.91 -35.65
CA TYR A 223 9.46 -2.48 -36.56
C TYR A 223 9.61 -1.00 -36.90
N PHE A 224 9.72 -0.13 -35.89
CA PHE A 224 9.85 1.31 -36.12
C PHE A 224 11.10 1.68 -36.92
N ASN A 225 12.24 1.09 -36.58
CA ASN A 225 13.50 1.29 -37.31
C ASN A 225 13.38 0.87 -38.78
N SER A 226 12.66 -0.22 -39.08
CA SER A 226 12.50 -0.72 -40.44
C SER A 226 11.49 0.09 -41.28
N VAL A 227 10.38 0.51 -40.67
CA VAL A 227 9.27 1.15 -41.40
C VAL A 227 9.44 2.65 -41.52
N PHE A 228 9.91 3.32 -40.45
CA PHE A 228 9.94 4.78 -40.38
C PHE A 228 11.35 5.38 -40.48
N LEU A 229 12.38 4.65 -40.06
CA LEU A 229 13.75 5.19 -39.96
C LEU A 229 14.76 4.57 -40.94
N SER A 230 14.31 3.65 -41.81
CA SER A 230 15.19 2.94 -42.75
C SER A 230 15.91 3.88 -43.73
N SER A 231 15.35 5.05 -44.00
CA SER A 231 15.94 6.11 -44.83
C SER A 231 16.63 7.24 -44.05
N GLU A 232 16.52 7.29 -42.71
CA GLU A 232 16.79 8.52 -41.94
C GLU A 232 18.17 8.62 -41.27
N ASN A 233 19.12 7.74 -41.59
CA ASN A 233 20.44 7.68 -40.94
C ASN A 233 20.39 7.64 -39.40
N ARG A 234 19.26 7.24 -38.80
CA ARG A 234 19.02 7.19 -37.35
C ARG A 234 18.30 5.89 -37.01
N GLN A 235 18.49 5.40 -35.79
CA GLN A 235 17.81 4.22 -35.27
C GLN A 235 17.59 4.34 -33.77
N PHE A 236 16.49 3.79 -33.29
CA PHE A 236 16.29 3.52 -31.87
C PHE A 236 17.15 2.34 -31.45
N VAL A 237 17.90 2.52 -30.38
CA VAL A 237 18.73 1.50 -29.75
C VAL A 237 18.24 1.30 -28.32
N LEU A 238 17.83 0.06 -28.02
CA LEU A 238 17.51 -0.36 -26.67
C LEU A 238 18.79 -0.77 -25.95
N GLN A 239 19.00 -0.19 -24.77
CA GLN A 239 19.98 -0.61 -23.80
C GLN A 239 19.22 -1.09 -22.56
N VAL A 240 19.49 -2.31 -22.12
CA VAL A 240 18.89 -2.89 -20.92
C VAL A 240 20.00 -3.14 -19.92
N ILE A 241 19.89 -2.50 -18.77
CA ILE A 241 20.77 -2.75 -17.62
C ILE A 241 20.21 -3.98 -16.92
N PRO A 242 20.99 -5.06 -16.72
CA PRO A 242 20.52 -6.22 -15.97
C PRO A 242 20.03 -5.82 -14.58
N TRP A 243 18.98 -6.49 -14.09
CA TRP A 243 18.39 -6.20 -12.78
C TRP A 243 19.43 -6.29 -11.64
N ASN A 244 20.31 -7.30 -11.72
CA ASN A 244 21.31 -7.62 -10.70
C ASN A 244 22.73 -7.08 -11.00
N ASP A 245 22.89 -6.13 -11.92
CA ASP A 245 24.23 -5.68 -12.37
C ASP A 245 24.94 -4.75 -11.37
N ASP A 246 24.20 -4.25 -10.37
CA ASP A 246 24.73 -3.44 -9.28
C ASP A 246 24.16 -3.89 -7.93
N ILE A 247 24.83 -3.53 -6.84
CA ILE A 247 24.49 -3.83 -5.44
C ILE A 247 23.14 -3.17 -5.07
N HIS A 248 22.05 -3.66 -5.65
CA HIS A 248 20.71 -3.22 -5.35
C HIS A 248 20.19 -4.05 -4.19
N HIS A 249 20.25 -3.43 -3.00
CA HIS A 249 19.43 -3.84 -1.87
C HIS A 249 17.95 -3.49 -2.12
N PHE A 250 17.40 -3.83 -3.30
CA PHE A 250 16.04 -3.45 -3.66
C PHE A 250 15.03 -4.13 -2.73
N LYS A 251 15.25 -5.41 -2.39
CA LYS A 251 14.60 -6.07 -1.24
C LYS A 251 14.60 -5.19 0.02
N SER A 252 15.75 -4.66 0.44
CA SER A 252 15.84 -3.84 1.66
C SER A 252 15.06 -2.54 1.53
N LYS A 253 15.04 -1.92 0.34
CA LYS A 253 14.21 -0.74 0.07
C LYS A 253 12.72 -1.06 0.17
N LEU A 254 12.29 -2.19 -0.40
CA LEU A 254 10.90 -2.65 -0.30
C LEU A 254 10.50 -2.96 1.15
N LEU A 255 11.40 -3.57 1.92
CA LEU A 255 11.19 -3.80 3.36
C LEU A 255 11.12 -2.49 4.15
N GLU A 256 11.95 -1.50 3.83
CA GLU A 256 11.86 -0.17 4.45
C GLU A 256 10.50 0.46 4.18
N ILE A 257 10.01 0.40 2.94
CA ILE A 257 8.68 0.89 2.55
C ILE A 257 7.58 0.16 3.31
N ALA A 258 7.68 -1.16 3.46
CA ALA A 258 6.71 -1.95 4.19
C ALA A 258 6.73 -1.68 5.71
N SER A 259 7.86 -1.24 6.24
CA SER A 259 8.02 -0.89 7.65
C SER A 259 7.64 0.55 8.00
N LEU A 260 7.51 1.43 6.99
CA LEU A 260 7.04 2.78 7.21
C LEU A 260 5.54 2.72 7.56
N PRO A 261 5.11 3.31 8.69
CA PRO A 261 3.70 3.34 9.01
C PRO A 261 2.95 3.99 7.84
N SER A 262 1.89 3.30 7.38
CA SER A 262 0.87 3.90 6.52
C SER A 262 0.57 5.28 7.10
N THR A 263 0.77 6.32 6.30
CA THR A 263 0.83 7.72 6.75
C THR A 263 -0.36 8.08 7.63
N GLY A 264 -0.16 8.01 8.95
CA GLY A 264 -1.14 8.21 10.01
C GLY A 264 -0.42 8.12 11.35
N GLU A 265 -0.73 9.01 12.29
CA GLU A 265 0.06 9.36 13.48
C GLU A 265 0.11 8.29 14.59
N ASP A 266 0.17 6.99 14.29
CA ASP A 266 -0.48 6.03 15.18
C ASP A 266 0.37 4.82 15.57
N LYS A 267 1.51 5.08 16.23
CA LYS A 267 2.24 4.02 16.97
C LYS A 267 1.44 3.43 18.15
N SER A 268 0.41 4.14 18.61
CA SER A 268 -0.48 3.69 19.70
C SER A 268 -1.52 2.66 19.24
N HIS A 269 -1.73 2.48 17.93
CA HIS A 269 -2.79 1.61 17.39
C HIS A 269 -2.38 0.14 17.23
N SER A 270 -1.08 -0.14 17.29
CA SER A 270 -0.52 -1.47 17.04
C SER A 270 -0.98 -2.53 18.06
N THR A 271 -1.22 -2.17 19.33
CA THR A 271 -1.76 -3.12 20.32
C THR A 271 -3.23 -2.90 20.63
N SER A 272 -3.79 -1.72 20.34
CA SER A 272 -5.16 -1.38 20.70
C SER A 272 -6.18 -2.10 19.83
N PHE A 273 -5.84 -2.48 18.60
CA PHE A 273 -6.81 -3.10 17.68
C PHE A 273 -7.34 -4.46 18.18
N PHE A 274 -6.54 -5.25 18.92
CA PHE A 274 -7.04 -6.50 19.52
C PHE A 274 -8.13 -6.24 20.54
N ILE A 275 -8.05 -5.12 21.25
CA ILE A 275 -9.01 -4.71 22.28
C ILE A 275 -10.23 -4.04 21.61
N GLU A 276 -9.99 -3.11 20.67
CA GLU A 276 -11.05 -2.41 19.93
C GLU A 276 -11.92 -3.38 19.12
N PHE A 277 -11.32 -4.36 18.45
CA PHE A 277 -12.08 -5.38 17.70
C PHE A 277 -12.69 -6.46 18.60
N ALA A 278 -12.17 -6.66 19.82
CA ALA A 278 -12.80 -7.57 20.78
C ALA A 278 -14.19 -7.09 21.17
N ASP A 279 -14.38 -5.79 21.40
CA ASP A 279 -15.69 -5.20 21.66
C ASP A 279 -16.69 -5.46 20.53
N MET A 280 -16.23 -5.38 19.28
CA MET A 280 -17.04 -5.65 18.09
C MET A 280 -17.37 -7.14 17.91
N ALA A 281 -16.57 -8.03 18.51
CA ALA A 281 -16.71 -9.48 18.45
C ALA A 281 -17.28 -10.08 19.75
N ARG A 282 -17.84 -9.25 20.63
CA ARG A 282 -18.42 -9.64 21.92
C ARG A 282 -19.62 -10.59 21.77
N VAL A 283 -19.71 -11.59 22.65
CA VAL A 283 -20.84 -12.54 22.79
C VAL A 283 -21.46 -12.51 24.17
#